data_AF-A0A223VBY0-F1
#
_entry.id   AF-A0A223VBY0-F1
#
_cell.length_a   1.000
_cell.length_b   1.000
_cell.length_c   1.000
_cell.angle_alpha   90.00
_cell.angle_beta   90.00
_cell.angle_gamma   90.00
#
_symmetry.space_group_name_H-M   'P 1'
#
loop_
_entity.id
_entity.type
_entity.pdbx_description
1 polymer ?
#
loop_
_entity_poly.entity_id
_entity_poly.type
_entity_poly.pdbx_seq_one_letter_code
_entity_poly.pdbx_strand_id
1 'polypeptide(L)'
;MENKYKKIDGHVFKMAMVTKSFIYFIGDSECDDNGSVRMYEKETGHLVSDNYMANRDMHQNLLYFNYEWICERLRYSRKCIVEECKINLAQEYYHENEIEHNGLLGWSEFAKRKFNDALLTNLGFTLSEYDLREVRKQINPDKNKGLTM
;
A
#
# COMPACT_ATOMS: atom_id res chain seq x y z
N MET A 1 19.44 -14.05 -13.13
CA MET A 1 19.07 -14.39 -11.74
C MET A 1 19.41 -13.18 -10.89
N GLU A 2 18.42 -12.44 -10.42
CA GLU A 2 18.67 -11.32 -9.49
C GLU A 2 19.21 -11.86 -8.17
N ASN A 3 20.31 -11.29 -7.68
CA ASN A 3 20.90 -11.66 -6.40
C ASN A 3 19.93 -11.32 -5.28
N LYS A 4 19.32 -12.35 -4.66
CA LYS A 4 18.37 -12.22 -3.54
C LYS A 4 18.99 -11.64 -2.26
N TYR A 5 20.31 -11.49 -2.24
CA TYR A 5 21.07 -11.03 -1.09
C TYR A 5 22.15 -10.03 -1.54
N LYS A 6 22.41 -9.03 -0.69
CA LYS A 6 23.56 -8.13 -0.81
C LYS A 6 24.33 -8.12 0.51
N LYS A 7 25.66 -8.17 0.44
CA LYS A 7 26.54 -8.01 1.60
C LYS A 7 27.08 -6.58 1.60
N ILE A 8 26.83 -5.83 2.68
CA ILE A 8 27.18 -4.41 2.82
C ILE A 8 27.79 -4.25 4.21
N ASP A 9 29.02 -3.76 4.29
CA ASP A 9 29.74 -3.51 5.56
C ASP A 9 29.74 -4.71 6.52
N GLY A 10 29.83 -5.93 5.98
CA GLY A 10 29.81 -7.17 6.76
C GLY A 10 28.41 -7.71 7.08
N HIS A 11 27.35 -6.93 6.87
CA HIS A 11 25.96 -7.31 7.11
C HIS A 11 25.30 -7.87 5.84
N VAL A 12 24.38 -8.82 6.02
CA VAL A 12 23.60 -9.41 4.92
C VAL A 12 22.23 -8.76 4.86
N PHE A 13 21.91 -8.21 3.69
CA PHE A 13 20.61 -7.65 3.38
C PHE A 13 19.89 -8.58 2.41
N LYS A 14 18.61 -8.84 2.67
CA LYS A 14 17.75 -9.69 1.84
C LYS A 14 16.87 -8.81 0.97
N MET A 15 16.70 -9.18 -0.29
CA MET A 15 15.78 -8.49 -1.18
C MET A 15 14.36 -8.59 -0.63
N ALA A 16 13.72 -7.44 -0.45
CA ALA A 16 12.42 -7.34 0.19
C ALA A 16 11.33 -6.91 -0.79
N MET A 17 11.63 -5.99 -1.71
CA MET A 17 10.67 -5.48 -2.67
C MET A 17 11.35 -5.12 -3.99
N VAL A 18 10.62 -5.28 -5.10
CA VAL A 18 10.97 -4.80 -6.43
C VAL A 18 9.82 -3.95 -6.94
N THR A 19 10.10 -2.73 -7.35
CA THR A 19 9.18 -1.84 -8.05
C THR A 19 9.63 -1.68 -9.49
N LYS A 20 8.90 -0.88 -10.28
CA LYS A 20 9.27 -0.59 -11.66
C LYS A 20 10.69 0.00 -11.77
N SER A 21 11.06 0.86 -10.81
CA SER A 21 12.31 1.63 -10.87
C SER A 21 13.35 1.23 -9.83
N PHE A 22 12.95 0.55 -8.74
CA PHE A 22 13.83 0.33 -7.59
C PHE A 22 13.80 -1.10 -7.05
N ILE A 23 14.90 -1.50 -6.42
CA ILE A 23 15.03 -2.74 -5.65
C ILE A 23 15.39 -2.38 -4.21
N TYR A 24 14.61 -2.91 -3.26
CA TYR A 24 14.78 -2.67 -1.83
C TYR A 24 15.33 -3.92 -1.16
N PHE A 25 16.35 -3.74 -0.34
CA PHE A 25 16.90 -4.78 0.51
C PHE A 25 16.73 -4.39 1.98
N ILE A 26 16.34 -5.35 2.82
CA ILE A 26 16.18 -5.17 4.25
C ILE A 26 17.23 -6.00 4.98
N GLY A 27 17.92 -5.39 5.94
CA GLY A 27 18.83 -6.06 6.85
C GLY A 27 18.06 -6.69 8.02
N ASP A 28 18.55 -7.80 8.56
CA ASP A 28 17.98 -8.43 9.76
C ASP A 28 18.41 -7.73 11.07
N SER A 29 19.08 -6.57 10.97
CA SER A 29 19.59 -5.81 12.12
C SER A 29 18.45 -5.11 12.86
N GLU A 30 17.97 -5.71 13.95
CA GLU A 30 16.80 -5.29 14.74
C GLU A 30 16.97 -3.99 15.56
N CYS A 31 18.06 -3.22 15.37
CA CYS A 31 18.41 -2.13 16.27
C CYS A 31 18.38 -0.71 15.68
N ASP A 32 18.07 -0.55 14.39
CA ASP A 32 17.87 0.78 13.79
C ASP A 32 16.91 0.73 12.58
N ASP A 33 15.68 1.19 12.80
CA ASP A 33 14.66 1.32 11.75
C ASP A 33 15.08 2.25 10.61
N ASN A 34 16.00 3.19 10.88
CA ASN A 34 16.48 4.15 9.89
C ASN A 34 17.58 3.56 8.98
N GLY A 35 18.37 2.58 9.45
CA GLY A 35 19.47 1.97 8.69
C GLY A 35 19.15 0.59 8.08
N SER A 36 17.95 0.08 8.29
CA SER A 36 17.59 -1.30 7.93
C SER A 36 17.26 -1.50 6.45
N VAL A 37 17.00 -0.44 5.68
CA VAL A 37 16.59 -0.52 4.27
C VAL A 37 17.63 0.08 3.34
N ARG A 38 17.88 -0.59 2.21
CA ARG A 38 18.75 -0.14 1.13
C ARG A 38 17.96 -0.11 -0.17
N MET A 39 17.89 1.04 -0.80
CA MET A 39 17.17 1.29 -2.05
C MET A 39 18.17 1.46 -3.17
N TYR A 40 18.05 0.64 -4.20
CA TYR A 40 18.89 0.67 -5.39
C TYR A 40 18.03 0.97 -6.61
N GLU A 41 18.58 1.73 -7.56
CA GLU A 41 18.00 1.86 -8.88
C GLU A 41 18.08 0.51 -9.61
N LYS A 42 16.95 0.06 -10.17
CA LYS A 42 16.83 -1.26 -10.80
C LYS A 42 17.67 -1.36 -12.07
N GLU A 43 17.72 -0.28 -12.86
CA GLU A 43 18.41 -0.26 -14.16
C GLU A 43 19.94 -0.26 -14.00
N THR A 44 20.48 0.57 -13.11
CA THR A 44 21.93 0.76 -12.96
C THR A 44 22.53 -0.05 -11.82
N GLY A 45 21.72 -0.46 -10.85
CA GLY A 45 22.17 -1.08 -9.61
C GLY A 45 22.85 -0.11 -8.64
N HIS A 46 22.79 1.21 -8.89
CA HIS A 46 23.35 2.22 -8.00
C HIS A 46 22.54 2.38 -6.72
N LEU A 47 23.23 2.59 -5.60
CA LEU A 47 22.60 2.90 -4.32
C LEU A 47 21.98 4.31 -4.40
N VAL A 48 20.68 4.40 -4.18
CA VAL A 48 19.91 5.64 -4.20
C VAL A 48 19.73 6.20 -2.79
N SER A 49 19.40 5.32 -1.84
CA SER A 49 19.21 5.70 -0.44
C SER A 49 19.42 4.51 0.49
N ASP A 50 19.93 4.79 1.68
CA ASP A 50 20.31 3.82 2.69
C ASP A 50 19.88 4.25 4.11
N ASN A 51 18.87 5.11 4.18
CA ASN A 51 18.39 5.73 5.40
C ASN A 51 16.86 5.67 5.50
N TYR A 52 16.30 6.41 6.45
CA TYR A 52 14.86 6.56 6.67
C TYR A 52 14.05 6.84 5.39
N MET A 53 14.61 7.56 4.40
CA MET A 53 13.93 7.84 3.13
C MET A 53 13.67 6.57 2.33
N ALA A 54 14.61 5.62 2.32
CA ALA A 54 14.42 4.31 1.67
C ALA A 54 13.30 3.51 2.35
N ASN A 55 13.21 3.58 3.68
CA ASN A 55 12.16 2.92 4.45
C ASN A 55 10.78 3.54 4.17
N ARG A 56 10.68 4.87 4.24
CA ARG A 56 9.44 5.60 3.94
C ARG A 56 8.93 5.33 2.52
N ASP A 57 9.82 5.41 1.53
CA ASP A 57 9.48 5.14 0.14
C ASP A 57 9.05 3.68 -0.06
N MET A 58 9.74 2.73 0.59
CA MET A 58 9.33 1.32 0.57
C MET A 58 7.94 1.13 1.17
N HIS A 59 7.66 1.78 2.31
CA HIS A 59 6.36 1.70 2.98
C HIS A 59 5.24 2.28 2.10
N GLN A 60 5.46 3.43 1.46
CA GLN A 60 4.48 4.01 0.54
C GLN A 60 4.19 3.10 -0.65
N ASN A 61 5.22 2.54 -1.27
CA ASN A 61 5.03 1.59 -2.36
C ASN A 61 4.28 0.33 -1.91
N LEU A 62 4.52 -0.15 -0.69
CA LEU A 62 3.81 -1.29 -0.10
C LEU A 62 2.32 -0.97 0.15
N LEU A 63 2.04 0.22 0.71
CA LEU A 63 0.71 0.72 1.04
C LEU A 63 -0.15 0.88 -0.23
N TYR A 64 0.36 1.58 -1.23
CA TYR A 64 -0.36 1.92 -2.47
C TYR A 64 -0.23 0.87 -3.58
N PHE A 65 0.19 -0.36 -3.24
CA PHE A 65 0.28 -1.47 -4.20
C PHE A 65 1.20 -1.21 -5.41
N ASN A 66 2.21 -0.37 -5.23
CA ASN A 66 3.15 0.05 -6.28
C ASN A 66 4.41 -0.83 -6.30
N TYR A 67 4.26 -2.13 -6.51
CA TYR A 67 5.38 -3.07 -6.59
C TYR A 67 5.09 -4.22 -7.56
N GLU A 68 6.15 -4.77 -8.14
CA GLU A 68 6.09 -5.97 -9.00
C GLU A 68 6.26 -7.24 -8.17
N TRP A 69 7.05 -7.16 -7.10
CA TRP A 69 7.33 -8.29 -6.23
C TRP A 69 7.63 -7.84 -4.80
N ILE A 70 7.18 -8.62 -3.83
CA ILE A 70 7.53 -8.48 -2.41
C ILE A 70 7.84 -9.85 -1.79
N CYS A 71 8.72 -9.86 -0.80
CA CYS A 71 9.06 -11.05 -0.04
C CYS A 71 7.92 -11.45 0.92
N GLU A 72 7.97 -12.68 1.45
CA GLU A 72 6.91 -13.22 2.31
C GLU A 72 6.66 -12.39 3.57
N ARG A 73 7.72 -11.86 4.19
CA ARG A 73 7.60 -10.96 5.34
C ARG A 73 6.80 -9.70 4.99
N LEU A 74 7.10 -9.07 3.86
CA LEU A 74 6.37 -7.88 3.42
C LEU A 74 4.93 -8.19 2.99
N ARG A 75 4.61 -9.42 2.52
CA ARG A 75 3.21 -9.81 2.27
C ARG A 75 2.39 -9.79 3.55
N TYR A 76 2.94 -10.31 4.64
CA TYR A 76 2.30 -10.25 5.95
C TYR A 76 2.17 -8.81 6.44
N SER A 77 3.27 -8.04 6.41
CA SER A 77 3.24 -6.62 6.81
C SER A 77 2.22 -5.82 6.02
N ARG A 78 2.14 -6.05 4.71
CA ARG A 78 1.15 -5.39 3.86
C ARG A 78 -0.27 -5.72 4.28
N LYS A 79 -0.57 -6.99 4.57
CA LYS A 79 -1.90 -7.39 5.03
C LYS A 79 -2.30 -6.59 6.28
N CYS A 80 -1.40 -6.46 7.26
CA CYS A 80 -1.66 -5.68 8.47
C CYS A 80 -1.90 -4.20 8.16
N ILE A 81 -1.00 -3.58 7.38
CA ILE A 81 -1.09 -2.17 6.98
C ILE A 81 -2.41 -1.89 6.25
N VAL A 82 -2.79 -2.75 5.31
CA VAL A 82 -4.04 -2.59 4.56
C VAL A 82 -5.24 -2.75 5.47
N GLU A 83 -5.28 -3.73 6.38
CA GLU A 83 -6.41 -3.86 7.30
C GLU A 83 -6.60 -2.60 8.18
N GLU A 84 -5.49 -1.97 8.59
CA GLU A 84 -5.52 -0.73 9.38
C GLU A 84 -5.92 0.50 8.54
N CYS A 85 -5.54 0.55 7.26
CA CYS A 85 -5.69 1.75 6.42
C CYS A 85 -6.76 1.65 5.33
N LYS A 86 -7.36 0.48 5.06
CA LYS A 86 -8.22 0.22 3.89
C LYS A 86 -9.40 1.20 3.73
N ILE A 87 -9.95 1.69 4.85
CA ILE A 87 -11.05 2.66 4.82
C ILE A 87 -10.57 4.00 4.27
N ASN A 88 -9.46 4.52 4.82
CA ASN A 88 -8.88 5.79 4.38
C ASN A 88 -8.38 5.69 2.93
N LEU A 89 -7.71 4.59 2.59
CA LEU A 89 -7.23 4.35 1.21
C LEU A 89 -8.37 4.30 0.20
N ALA A 90 -9.48 3.63 0.55
CA ALA A 90 -10.64 3.59 -0.33
C ALA A 90 -11.34 4.95 -0.43
N GLN A 91 -11.36 5.74 0.65
CA GLN A 91 -11.87 7.10 0.61
C GLN A 91 -11.02 8.00 -0.29
N GLU A 92 -9.69 7.98 -0.12
CA GLU A 92 -8.74 8.70 -0.99
C GLU A 92 -8.97 8.33 -2.46
N TYR A 93 -8.99 7.02 -2.76
CA TYR A 93 -9.25 6.51 -4.11
C TYR A 93 -10.59 6.98 -4.67
N TYR A 94 -11.65 6.98 -3.84
CA TYR A 94 -12.95 7.49 -4.26
C TYR A 94 -12.88 8.97 -4.64
N HIS A 95 -12.24 9.82 -3.83
CA HIS A 95 -12.16 11.25 -4.12
C HIS A 95 -11.34 11.55 -5.38
N GLU A 96 -10.28 10.78 -5.63
CA GLU A 96 -9.49 10.88 -6.86
C GLU A 96 -10.27 10.44 -8.11
N ASN A 97 -11.29 9.58 -7.94
CA ASN A 97 -12.05 8.95 -9.02
C ASN A 97 -13.57 9.15 -8.88
N GLU A 98 -13.99 10.27 -8.27
CA GLU A 98 -15.37 10.45 -7.78
C GLU A 98 -16.42 10.30 -8.89
N ILE A 99 -16.13 10.85 -10.07
CA ILE A 99 -17.04 10.81 -11.23
C ILE A 99 -17.38 9.36 -11.61
N GLU A 100 -16.41 8.45 -11.55
CA GLU A 100 -16.58 7.05 -11.97
C GLU A 100 -17.33 6.20 -10.95
N HIS A 101 -17.32 6.64 -9.68
CA HIS A 101 -17.79 5.89 -8.54
C HIS A 101 -18.93 6.57 -7.76
N ASN A 102 -19.46 7.70 -8.23
CA ASN A 102 -20.58 8.42 -7.58
C ASN A 102 -21.78 7.49 -7.26
N GLY A 103 -22.03 6.47 -8.10
CA GLY A 103 -23.04 5.45 -7.86
C GLY A 103 -22.92 4.70 -6.52
N LEU A 104 -21.73 4.70 -5.89
CA LEU A 104 -21.51 4.14 -4.55
C LEU A 104 -22.36 4.84 -3.47
N LEU A 105 -22.63 6.15 -3.62
CA LEU A 105 -23.48 6.91 -2.69
C LEU A 105 -24.95 6.46 -2.74
N GLY A 106 -25.39 5.98 -3.91
CA GLY A 106 -26.70 5.38 -4.13
C GLY A 106 -26.80 3.92 -3.66
N TRP A 107 -25.68 3.33 -3.23
CA TRP A 107 -25.62 2.00 -2.62
C TRP A 107 -26.20 0.85 -3.47
N SER A 108 -26.10 0.98 -4.79
CA SER A 108 -26.46 -0.12 -5.70
C SER A 108 -25.42 -1.24 -5.62
N GLU A 109 -25.88 -2.49 -5.70
CA GLU A 109 -24.99 -3.67 -5.69
C GLU A 109 -23.95 -3.62 -6.81
N PHE A 110 -24.37 -3.17 -7.99
CA PHE A 110 -23.48 -2.97 -9.13
C PHE A 110 -22.37 -1.95 -8.83
N ALA A 111 -22.68 -0.82 -8.19
CA ALA A 111 -21.68 0.18 -7.85
C ALA A 111 -20.70 -0.31 -6.78
N LYS A 112 -21.18 -1.04 -5.77
CA LYS A 112 -20.32 -1.66 -4.75
C LYS A 112 -19.33 -2.63 -5.39
N ARG A 113 -19.81 -3.50 -6.28
CA ARG A 113 -18.96 -4.44 -7.02
C ARG A 113 -17.94 -3.73 -7.89
N LYS A 114 -18.38 -2.76 -8.71
CA LYS A 114 -17.48 -1.96 -9.57
C LYS A 114 -16.39 -1.26 -8.76
N PHE A 115 -16.73 -0.73 -7.58
CA PHE A 115 -15.76 -0.08 -6.70
C PHE A 115 -14.77 -1.08 -6.11
N ASN A 116 -15.23 -2.24 -5.62
CA ASN A 116 -14.35 -3.30 -5.14
C ASN A 116 -13.43 -3.87 -6.23
N ASP A 117 -13.92 -4.02 -7.46
CA ASP A 117 -13.10 -4.45 -8.60
C ASP A 117 -11.99 -3.41 -8.89
N ALA A 118 -12.30 -2.12 -8.77
CA ALA A 118 -11.34 -1.04 -8.93
C ALA A 118 -10.30 -1.00 -7.80
N LEU A 119 -10.71 -1.16 -6.53
CA LEU A 119 -9.80 -1.25 -5.39
C LEU A 119 -8.89 -2.48 -5.49
N LEU A 120 -9.41 -3.62 -5.93
CA LEU A 120 -8.61 -4.82 -6.12
C LEU A 120 -7.54 -4.62 -7.20
N THR A 121 -7.91 -3.95 -8.30
CA THR A 121 -7.00 -3.70 -9.42
C THR A 121 -5.91 -2.68 -9.07
N ASN A 122 -6.28 -1.58 -8.42
CA ASN A 122 -5.38 -0.45 -8.20
C ASN A 122 -4.66 -0.49 -6.85
N LEU A 123 -5.30 -1.06 -5.82
CA LEU A 123 -4.80 -1.07 -4.45
C LEU A 123 -4.68 -2.48 -3.89
N GLY A 124 -4.98 -3.53 -4.65
CA GLY A 124 -4.75 -4.92 -4.24
C GLY A 124 -5.56 -5.39 -3.03
N PHE A 125 -6.74 -4.82 -2.79
CA PHE A 125 -7.66 -5.27 -1.74
C PHE A 125 -9.14 -5.05 -2.11
N THR A 126 -10.03 -5.72 -1.41
CA THR A 126 -11.48 -5.49 -1.46
C THR A 126 -12.01 -5.12 -0.08
N LEU A 127 -13.19 -4.51 -0.07
CA LEU A 127 -13.89 -4.12 1.15
C LEU A 127 -15.05 -5.07 1.43
N SER A 128 -15.25 -5.38 2.71
CA SER A 128 -16.48 -6.03 3.18
C SER A 128 -17.68 -5.08 3.11
N GLU A 129 -18.89 -5.62 3.26
CA GLU A 129 -20.10 -4.79 3.38
C GLU A 129 -20.04 -3.80 4.54
N TYR A 130 -19.38 -4.17 5.63
CA TYR A 130 -19.17 -3.29 6.78
C TYR A 130 -18.22 -2.14 6.39
N ASP A 131 -17.08 -2.48 5.81
CA ASP A 131 -16.08 -1.49 5.41
C ASP A 131 -16.62 -0.50 4.37
N LEU A 132 -17.40 -0.97 3.40
CA LEU A 132 -18.06 -0.11 2.41
C LEU A 132 -19.04 0.88 3.05
N ARG A 133 -19.71 0.49 4.14
CA ARG A 133 -20.58 1.41 4.90
C ARG A 133 -19.74 2.48 5.60
N GLU A 134 -18.61 2.11 6.19
CA GLU A 134 -17.71 3.07 6.85
C GLU A 134 -17.13 4.07 5.85
N VAL A 135 -16.62 3.61 4.70
CA VAL A 135 -16.14 4.49 3.62
C VAL A 135 -17.23 5.47 3.19
N ARG A 136 -18.46 4.99 2.96
CA ARG A 136 -19.60 5.84 2.58
C ARG A 136 -19.92 6.91 3.63
N LYS A 137 -19.86 6.55 4.92
CA LYS A 137 -20.11 7.50 6.01
C LYS A 137 -19.09 8.65 5.99
N GLN A 138 -17.83 8.33 5.68
CA GLN A 138 -16.75 9.32 5.61
C GLN A 138 -16.84 10.19 4.36
N ILE A 139 -17.23 9.64 3.21
CA ILE A 139 -17.43 10.39 1.96
C ILE A 139 -18.63 11.35 2.06
N ASN A 140 -19.70 10.97 2.76
CA ASN A 140 -20.91 11.78 2.89
C ASN A 140 -21.34 11.99 4.35
N PRO A 141 -20.63 12.86 5.09
CA PRO A 141 -20.92 13.09 6.50
C PRO A 141 -22.28 13.79 6.72
N ASP A 142 -22.73 14.61 5.76
CA ASP A 142 -23.95 15.43 5.91
C ASP A 142 -25.26 14.64 5.76
N LYS A 143 -25.28 13.53 5.01
CA LYS A 143 -26.47 12.64 4.99
C LYS A 143 -26.65 11.83 6.29
N ASN A 144 -25.63 11.72 7.13
CA ASN A 144 -25.72 10.99 8.40
C ASN A 144 -26.18 11.88 9.58
N LYS A 145 -26.16 13.21 9.44
CA LYS A 145 -26.64 14.14 10.47
C LYS A 145 -28.16 14.09 10.68
N GLY A 146 -28.92 13.49 9.75
CA GLY A 146 -30.38 13.34 9.83
C GLY A 146 -30.88 12.08 10.55
N LEU A 147 -30.00 11.19 11.02
CA LEU A 147 -30.36 9.97 11.76
C LEU A 147 -30.10 10.05 13.27
N THR A 148 -29.59 11.20 13.73
CA THR A 148 -29.50 11.58 15.14
C THR A 148 -30.39 12.78 15.39
N MET A 149 -31.70 12.56 15.39
CA MET A 149 -32.69 13.33 16.14
C MET A 149 -33.81 12.39 16.57
#